data_AF-R3HEY9-F1
#
_entry.id   AF-R3HEY9-F1
#
_cell.length_a   1.000
_cell.length_b   1.000
_cell.length_c   1.000
_cell.angle_alpha   90.00
_cell.angle_beta   90.00
_cell.angle_gamma   90.00
#
_symmetry.space_group_name_H-M   'P 1'
#
loop_
_entity.id
_entity.type
_entity.pdbx_description
1 polymer ?
#
loop_
_entity_poly.entity_id
_entity_poly.type
_entity_poly.pdbx_seq_one_letter_code
_entity_poly.pdbx_strand_id
1 'polypeptide(L)'
;MKTLIKNLKILFFCLLGLAIFGVLGAGMYFVFFAGISNQWVWGAVVLVIFVLITWSAKWHVDWQHGGILLVVIIAFLGTCMDIQGNPIYNAPIQFFYRNLGILDVSSTASTINGTTGVNYYFKIINQSGHVVKELNMWGVALFRFFEYLVVYSVLLSIFVPVFRLIRTIFIKLRERNE
;
A
#
# COMPACT_ATOMS: atom_id res chain seq x y z
N MET A 1 36.39 -29.64 19.31
CA MET A 1 36.02 -29.42 17.89
C MET A 1 34.51 -29.29 17.65
N LYS A 2 33.66 -30.25 18.08
CA LYS A 2 32.18 -30.18 17.88
C LYS A 2 31.52 -28.94 18.53
N THR A 3 31.91 -28.57 19.75
CA THR A 3 31.39 -27.39 20.45
C THR A 3 31.73 -26.08 19.75
N LEU A 4 32.95 -25.97 19.21
CA LEU A 4 33.40 -24.79 18.43
C LEU A 4 32.55 -24.62 17.17
N ILE A 5 32.33 -25.70 16.41
CA ILE A 5 31.50 -25.67 15.19
C ILE A 5 30.05 -25.30 15.51
N LYS A 6 29.48 -25.79 16.62
CA LYS A 6 28.14 -25.40 17.08
C LYS A 6 28.05 -23.90 17.38
N ASN A 7 29.02 -23.35 18.11
CA ASN A 7 29.04 -21.94 18.47
C ASN A 7 29.23 -21.03 17.24
N LEU A 8 30.07 -21.42 16.30
CA LEU A 8 30.25 -20.70 15.03
C LEU A 8 28.97 -20.68 14.18
N LYS A 9 28.21 -21.78 14.15
CA LYS A 9 26.90 -21.81 13.47
C LYS A 9 25.91 -20.84 14.11
N ILE A 10 25.83 -20.81 15.43
CA ILE A 10 24.95 -19.87 16.16
C ILE A 10 25.35 -18.43 15.84
N LEU A 11 26.64 -18.09 15.94
CA LEU A 11 27.14 -16.76 15.62
C LEU A 11 26.80 -16.36 14.17
N PHE A 12 26.98 -17.27 13.21
CA PHE A 12 26.61 -17.04 11.82
C PHE A 12 25.12 -16.72 11.66
N PHE A 13 24.22 -17.49 12.29
CA PHE A 13 22.79 -17.21 12.24
C PHE A 13 22.42 -15.88 12.91
N CYS A 14 23.06 -15.51 14.01
CA CYS A 14 22.85 -14.20 14.64
C CYS A 14 23.29 -13.05 13.71
N LEU A 15 24.47 -13.16 13.09
CA LEU A 15 24.98 -12.15 12.15
C LEU A 15 24.11 -12.07 10.90
N LEU A 16 23.66 -13.20 10.37
CA LEU A 16 22.73 -13.25 9.24
C LEU A 16 21.40 -12.57 9.60
N GLY A 17 20.86 -12.85 10.79
CA GLY A 17 19.66 -12.20 11.30
C GLY A 17 19.83 -10.68 11.38
N LEU A 18 20.92 -10.20 11.98
CA LEU A 18 21.23 -8.77 12.06
C LEU A 18 21.38 -8.13 10.68
N ALA A 19 22.03 -8.82 9.73
CA ALA A 19 22.17 -8.33 8.37
C ALA A 19 20.80 -8.20 7.67
N ILE A 20 19.92 -9.19 7.81
CA ILE A 20 18.55 -9.14 7.28
C ILE A 20 17.78 -7.97 7.89
N PHE A 21 17.83 -7.79 9.22
CA PHE A 21 17.19 -6.66 9.88
C PHE A 21 17.75 -5.31 9.39
N GLY A 22 19.07 -5.20 9.21
CA GLY A 22 19.71 -4.00 8.66
C GLY A 22 19.24 -3.69 7.24
N VAL A 23 19.17 -4.69 6.37
CA VAL A 23 18.66 -4.53 4.99
C VAL A 23 17.19 -4.15 4.97
N LEU A 24 16.36 -4.76 5.82
CA LEU A 24 14.94 -4.39 5.94
C LEU A 24 14.78 -2.95 6.42
N GLY A 25 15.53 -2.53 7.44
CA GLY A 25 15.52 -1.16 7.94
C GLY A 25 15.95 -0.15 6.88
N ALA A 26 17.04 -0.43 6.14
CA ALA A 26 17.48 0.39 5.03
C ALA A 26 16.42 0.45 3.92
N GLY A 27 15.82 -0.68 3.57
CA GLY A 27 14.73 -0.75 2.59
C GLY A 27 13.54 0.11 2.99
N MET A 28 13.08 0.03 4.25
CA MET A 28 12.00 0.86 4.77
C MET A 28 12.33 2.35 4.70
N TYR A 29 13.57 2.73 5.05
CA TYR A 29 14.03 4.11 4.93
C TYR A 29 13.94 4.61 3.48
N PHE A 30 14.46 3.85 2.51
CA PHE A 30 14.40 4.23 1.10
C PHE A 30 12.96 4.32 0.59
N VAL A 31 12.10 3.36 0.94
CA VAL A 31 10.68 3.37 0.56
C VAL A 31 9.98 4.59 1.12
N PHE A 32 10.27 4.99 2.36
CA PHE A 32 9.67 6.17 2.98
C PHE A 32 10.03 7.46 2.23
N PHE A 33 11.32 7.68 1.94
CA PHE A 33 11.75 8.87 1.20
C PHE A 33 11.26 8.87 -0.26
N ALA A 34 11.24 7.70 -0.91
CA ALA A 34 10.63 7.54 -2.22
C ALA A 34 9.12 7.85 -2.19
N GLY A 35 8.43 7.43 -1.12
CA GLY A 35 7.02 7.70 -0.84
C GLY A 35 6.70 9.19 -0.72
N ILE A 36 7.56 9.95 -0.06
CA ILE A 36 7.38 11.41 0.09
C ILE A 36 7.62 12.14 -1.24
N SER A 37 8.63 11.70 -2.00
CA SER A 37 9.04 12.37 -3.25
C SER A 37 8.21 11.98 -4.46
N ASN A 38 7.56 10.82 -4.42
CA ASN A 38 6.82 10.26 -5.54
C ASN A 38 5.47 9.71 -5.08
N GLN A 39 4.40 10.39 -5.49
CA GLN A 39 3.00 10.06 -5.21
C GLN A 39 2.54 8.67 -5.65
N TRP A 40 3.31 7.95 -6.47
CA TRP A 40 2.96 6.59 -6.91
C TRP A 40 3.45 5.49 -5.97
N VAL A 41 4.44 5.78 -5.12
CA VAL A 41 5.16 4.76 -4.36
C VAL A 41 4.26 4.15 -3.29
N TRP A 42 3.52 4.95 -2.51
CA TRP A 42 2.67 4.42 -1.45
C TRP A 42 1.53 3.56 -1.99
N GLY A 43 0.83 4.01 -3.03
CA GLY A 43 -0.18 3.19 -3.71
C GLY A 43 0.38 1.86 -4.23
N ALA A 44 1.61 1.84 -4.77
CA ALA A 44 2.28 0.62 -5.21
C ALA A 44 2.66 -0.31 -4.04
N VAL A 45 3.17 0.24 -2.95
CA VAL A 45 3.52 -0.52 -1.73
C VAL A 45 2.28 -1.23 -1.18
N VAL A 46 1.16 -0.51 -1.04
CA VAL A 46 -0.09 -1.07 -0.51
C VAL A 46 -0.63 -2.15 -1.46
N LEU A 47 -0.54 -1.94 -2.78
CA LEU A 47 -0.90 -2.97 -3.77
C LEU A 47 -0.05 -4.22 -3.64
N VAL A 48 1.28 -4.09 -3.54
CA VAL A 48 2.19 -5.24 -3.36
C VAL A 48 1.87 -6.01 -2.08
N ILE A 49 1.64 -5.31 -0.97
CA ILE A 49 1.24 -5.93 0.30
C ILE A 49 -0.07 -6.70 0.13
N PHE A 50 -1.08 -6.11 -0.50
CA PHE A 50 -2.35 -6.76 -0.77
C PHE A 50 -2.17 -8.05 -1.59
N VAL A 51 -1.40 -7.99 -2.68
CA VAL A 51 -1.10 -9.15 -3.53
C VAL A 51 -0.37 -10.25 -2.75
N LEU A 52 0.64 -9.90 -1.96
CA LEU A 52 1.41 -10.88 -1.17
C LEU A 52 0.54 -11.57 -0.12
N ILE A 53 -0.30 -10.83 0.60
CA ILE A 53 -1.18 -11.39 1.63
C ILE A 53 -2.26 -12.26 0.97
N THR A 54 -2.95 -11.76 -0.06
CA THR A 54 -3.99 -12.53 -0.77
C THR A 54 -3.41 -13.80 -1.40
N TRP A 55 -2.21 -13.75 -1.97
CA TRP A 55 -1.55 -14.92 -2.55
C TRP A 55 -1.14 -15.96 -1.50
N SER A 56 -0.58 -15.50 -0.37
CA SER A 56 -0.11 -16.37 0.71
C SER A 56 -1.29 -17.03 1.43
N ALA A 57 -2.39 -16.31 1.59
CA ALA A 57 -3.61 -16.77 2.24
C ALA A 57 -4.72 -17.14 1.23
N LYS A 58 -4.37 -17.48 -0.02
CA LYS A 58 -5.32 -17.72 -1.14
C LYS A 58 -6.41 -18.76 -0.88
N TRP A 59 -6.23 -19.62 0.12
CA TRP A 59 -7.20 -20.65 0.52
C TRP A 59 -8.15 -20.22 1.65
N HIS A 60 -7.86 -19.10 2.29
CA HIS A 60 -8.57 -18.58 3.46
C HIS A 60 -9.03 -17.14 3.29
N VAL A 61 -8.85 -16.58 2.09
CA VAL A 61 -9.21 -15.20 1.73
C VAL A 61 -10.16 -15.25 0.56
N ASP A 62 -11.45 -15.11 0.85
CA ASP A 62 -12.50 -14.85 -0.12
C ASP A 62 -13.60 -13.97 0.49
N TRP A 63 -14.66 -13.71 -0.28
CA TRP A 63 -15.79 -12.89 0.18
C TRP A 63 -16.54 -13.46 1.39
N GLN A 64 -16.43 -14.77 1.65
CA GLN A 64 -17.06 -15.46 2.78
C GLN A 64 -16.09 -15.65 3.96
N HIS A 65 -14.78 -15.61 3.70
CA HIS A 65 -13.72 -15.91 4.66
C HIS A 65 -12.67 -14.80 4.63
N GLY A 66 -12.72 -13.88 5.60
CA GLY A 66 -11.65 -12.90 5.86
C GLY A 66 -11.36 -11.85 4.79
N GLY A 67 -11.85 -11.99 3.55
CA GLY A 67 -11.55 -11.09 2.44
C GLY A 67 -12.12 -9.68 2.63
N ILE A 68 -13.33 -9.57 3.20
CA ILE A 68 -13.92 -8.26 3.55
C ILE A 68 -13.04 -7.54 4.57
N LEU A 69 -12.62 -8.25 5.63
CA LEU A 69 -11.76 -7.69 6.67
C LEU A 69 -10.41 -7.23 6.08
N LEU A 70 -9.82 -8.06 5.22
CA LEU A 70 -8.57 -7.72 4.53
C LEU A 70 -8.72 -6.44 3.69
N VAL A 71 -9.78 -6.33 2.89
CA VAL A 71 -10.05 -5.15 2.06
C VAL A 71 -10.21 -3.90 2.92
N VAL A 72 -10.95 -3.98 4.02
CA VAL A 72 -11.15 -2.84 4.93
C VAL A 72 -9.85 -2.40 5.57
N ILE A 73 -9.05 -3.35 6.09
CA ILE A 73 -7.75 -3.04 6.72
C ILE A 73 -6.80 -2.41 5.70
N ILE A 74 -6.72 -2.99 4.50
CA ILE A 74 -5.83 -2.50 3.45
C ILE A 74 -6.29 -1.12 2.96
N ALA A 75 -7.60 -0.88 2.84
CA ALA A 75 -8.12 0.43 2.46
C ALA A 75 -7.84 1.49 3.53
N PHE A 76 -7.94 1.14 4.80
CA PHE A 76 -7.56 2.01 5.90
C PHE A 76 -6.06 2.35 5.86
N LEU A 77 -5.20 1.34 5.73
CA LEU A 77 -3.75 1.54 5.61
C LEU A 77 -3.39 2.37 4.37
N GLY A 78 -4.01 2.09 3.23
CA GLY A 78 -3.83 2.86 2.00
C GLY A 78 -4.20 4.33 2.19
N THR A 79 -5.31 4.60 2.88
CA THR A 79 -5.73 5.97 3.20
C THR A 79 -4.71 6.71 4.07
N CYS A 80 -4.17 6.04 5.08
CA CYS A 80 -3.19 6.64 5.98
C CYS A 80 -1.83 6.87 5.29
N MET A 81 -1.41 5.95 4.42
CA MET A 81 -0.08 5.98 3.79
C MET A 81 -0.05 6.84 2.52
N ASP A 82 -1.09 6.79 1.71
CA ASP A 82 -1.20 7.47 0.41
C ASP A 82 -2.28 8.57 0.44
N ILE A 83 -2.29 9.37 1.51
CA ILE A 83 -3.28 10.46 1.63
C ILE A 83 -3.12 11.49 0.52
N GLN A 84 -1.88 11.73 0.05
CA GLN A 84 -1.58 12.62 -1.08
C GLN A 84 -2.24 12.13 -2.37
N GLY A 85 -2.24 10.81 -2.58
CA GLY A 85 -2.73 10.16 -3.77
C GLY A 85 -1.95 10.51 -5.03
N ASN A 86 -2.03 9.62 -6.01
CA ASN A 86 -1.58 9.88 -7.37
C ASN A 86 -2.71 10.48 -8.23
N PRO A 87 -2.45 10.89 -9.48
CA PRO A 87 -3.46 11.47 -10.36
C PRO A 87 -4.70 10.59 -10.59
N ILE A 88 -4.58 9.26 -10.50
CA ILE A 88 -5.71 8.33 -10.61
C ILE A 88 -6.61 8.44 -9.39
N TYR A 89 -6.03 8.37 -8.18
CA TYR A 89 -6.78 8.55 -6.93
C TYR A 89 -7.26 9.99 -6.74
N ASN A 90 -6.62 10.98 -7.38
CA ASN A 90 -7.08 12.37 -7.32
C ASN A 90 -8.18 12.70 -8.33
N ALA A 91 -8.41 11.84 -9.33
CA ALA A 91 -9.40 12.07 -10.37
C ALA A 91 -10.86 12.19 -9.85
N PRO A 92 -11.32 11.36 -8.89
CA PRO A 92 -12.67 11.51 -8.33
C PRO A 92 -12.87 12.88 -7.66
N ILE A 93 -11.92 13.30 -6.83
CA ILE A 93 -11.96 14.62 -6.18
C ILE A 93 -11.96 15.73 -7.23
N GLN A 94 -11.08 15.65 -8.24
CA GLN A 94 -11.04 16.59 -9.37
C GLN A 94 -12.39 16.66 -10.09
N PHE A 95 -13.07 15.53 -10.27
CA PHE A 95 -14.37 15.49 -10.93
C PHE A 95 -15.44 16.28 -10.18
N PHE A 96 -15.50 16.17 -8.84
CA PHE A 96 -16.44 16.95 -8.01
C PHE A 96 -16.18 18.46 -8.07
N TYR A 97 -14.92 18.86 -8.23
CA TYR A 97 -14.49 20.25 -8.21
C TYR A 97 -14.16 20.84 -9.59
N ARG A 98 -14.44 20.12 -10.67
CA ARG A 98 -14.04 20.49 -12.05
C ARG A 98 -14.51 21.87 -12.50
N ASN A 99 -15.64 22.35 -11.96
CA ASN A 99 -16.21 23.66 -12.29
C ASN A 99 -15.50 24.82 -11.57
N LEU A 100 -14.74 24.53 -10.52
CA LEU A 100 -14.06 25.53 -9.69
C LEU A 100 -12.59 25.69 -10.09
N GLY A 101 -11.94 24.62 -10.54
CA GLY A 101 -10.53 24.67 -10.94
C GLY A 101 -9.87 23.30 -10.96
N ILE A 102 -8.54 23.31 -10.82
CA ILE A 102 -7.69 22.12 -10.79
C ILE A 102 -7.24 21.86 -9.35
N LEU A 103 -7.28 20.61 -8.93
CA LEU A 103 -6.74 20.14 -7.67
C LEU A 103 -5.22 20.20 -7.69
N ASP A 104 -4.68 21.05 -6.85
CA ASP A 104 -3.27 21.13 -6.49
C ASP A 104 -3.05 20.45 -5.13
N VAL A 105 -2.06 19.57 -5.09
CA VAL A 105 -1.67 18.87 -3.88
C VAL A 105 -0.22 19.21 -3.59
N SER A 106 -0.01 20.01 -2.56
CA SER A 106 1.32 20.43 -2.12
C SER A 106 1.66 19.80 -0.77
N SER A 107 2.95 19.60 -0.52
CA SER A 107 3.44 19.03 0.73
C SER A 107 4.56 19.85 1.31
N THR A 108 4.56 20.04 2.62
CA THR A 108 5.69 20.60 3.37
C THR A 108 6.25 19.52 4.28
N ALA A 109 7.51 19.13 4.03
CA ALA A 109 8.27 18.26 4.91
C ALA A 109 9.06 19.11 5.91
N SER A 110 8.97 18.77 7.20
CA SER A 110 9.74 19.41 8.27
C SER A 110 10.38 18.34 9.16
N THR A 111 11.67 18.50 9.46
CA THR A 111 12.41 17.61 10.35
C THR A 111 12.72 18.33 11.65
N ILE A 112 12.19 17.85 12.77
CA ILE A 112 12.43 18.40 14.11
C ILE A 112 12.83 17.24 15.02
N ASN A 113 13.96 17.38 15.73
CA ASN A 113 14.48 16.39 16.69
C ASN A 113 14.52 14.94 16.15
N GLY A 114 14.94 14.77 14.89
CA GLY A 114 15.02 13.45 14.25
C GLY A 114 13.68 12.86 13.79
N THR A 115 12.57 13.59 13.93
CA THR A 115 11.26 13.20 13.39
C THR A 115 10.96 14.01 12.12
N THR A 116 10.68 13.31 11.02
CA THR A 116 10.24 13.93 9.77
C THR A 116 8.72 13.89 9.70
N GLY A 117 8.08 15.06 9.78
CA GLY A 117 6.64 15.23 9.55
C GLY A 117 6.40 15.74 8.13
N VAL A 118 5.36 15.22 7.47
CA VAL A 118 4.91 15.70 6.16
C VAL A 118 3.47 16.17 6.29
N ASN A 119 3.24 17.44 5.96
CA ASN A 119 1.91 18.03 5.94
C ASN A 119 1.46 18.20 4.49
N TYR A 120 0.25 17.73 4.18
CA TYR A 120 -0.34 17.83 2.85
C TYR A 120 -1.43 18.88 2.82
N TYR A 121 -1.43 19.71 1.77
CA TYR A 121 -2.42 20.74 1.52
C TYR A 121 -3.11 20.45 0.20
N PHE A 122 -4.43 20.40 0.24
CA PHE A 122 -5.28 20.09 -0.91
C PHE A 122 -6.05 21.36 -1.29
N LYS A 123 -5.74 21.93 -2.45
CA LYS A 123 -6.26 23.23 -2.90
C LYS A 123 -6.89 23.10 -4.27
N ILE A 124 -7.97 23.81 -4.53
CA ILE A 124 -8.52 24.00 -5.87
C ILE A 124 -8.06 25.36 -6.37
N ILE A 125 -7.34 25.37 -7.48
CA ILE A 125 -6.77 26.56 -8.10
C ILE A 125 -7.49 26.85 -9.41
N ASN A 126 -7.95 28.09 -9.59
CA ASN A 126 -8.61 28.52 -10.83
C ASN A 126 -7.60 28.79 -11.96
N GLN A 127 -8.10 29.10 -13.16
CA GLN A 127 -7.25 29.37 -14.34
C GLN A 127 -6.31 30.58 -14.16
N SER A 128 -6.64 31.50 -13.26
CA SER A 128 -5.82 32.67 -12.93
C SER A 128 -4.75 32.38 -11.86
N GLY A 129 -4.66 31.15 -11.35
CA GLY A 129 -3.69 30.76 -10.32
C GLY A 129 -4.12 31.08 -8.89
N HIS A 130 -5.36 31.54 -8.67
CA HIS A 130 -5.87 31.82 -7.32
C HIS A 130 -6.50 30.59 -6.68
N VAL A 131 -6.24 30.40 -5.40
CA VAL A 131 -6.89 29.37 -4.58
C VAL A 131 -8.35 29.76 -4.36
N VAL A 132 -9.27 28.96 -4.90
CA VAL A 132 -10.72 29.18 -4.76
C VAL A 132 -11.36 28.31 -3.68
N LYS A 133 -10.69 27.23 -3.29
CA LYS A 133 -11.14 26.34 -2.21
C LYS A 133 -9.98 25.56 -1.61
N GLU A 134 -9.96 25.43 -0.29
CA GLU A 134 -9.09 24.50 0.43
C GLU A 134 -9.92 23.30 0.92
N LEU A 135 -9.43 22.09 0.68
CA LEU A 135 -10.11 20.86 1.09
C LEU A 135 -9.59 20.40 2.45
N ASN A 136 -10.53 20.04 3.33
CA ASN A 136 -10.21 19.46 4.62
C ASN A 136 -9.61 18.05 4.43
N MET A 137 -8.47 17.78 5.07
CA MET A 137 -7.77 16.49 5.04
C MET A 137 -8.67 15.31 5.42
N TRP A 138 -9.57 15.47 6.40
CA TRP A 138 -10.52 14.42 6.78
C TRP A 138 -11.53 14.09 5.68
N GLY A 139 -11.94 15.11 4.92
CA GLY A 139 -12.80 14.92 3.75
C GLY A 139 -12.06 14.15 2.66
N VAL A 140 -10.80 14.51 2.39
CA VAL A 140 -9.94 13.79 1.43
C VAL A 140 -9.70 12.35 1.89
N ALA A 141 -9.43 12.12 3.17
CA ALA A 141 -9.24 10.79 3.73
C ALA A 141 -10.47 9.90 3.52
N LEU A 142 -11.67 10.46 3.67
CA LEU A 142 -12.91 9.72 3.41
C LEU A 142 -13.03 9.31 1.94
N PHE A 143 -12.76 10.22 1.01
CA PHE A 143 -12.70 9.91 -0.43
C PHE A 143 -11.70 8.79 -0.70
N ARG A 144 -10.48 8.94 -0.18
CA ARG A 144 -9.38 7.99 -0.37
C ARG A 144 -9.72 6.61 0.19
N PHE A 145 -10.39 6.54 1.33
CA PHE A 145 -10.86 5.28 1.91
C PHE A 145 -11.84 4.55 1.01
N PHE A 146 -12.84 5.26 0.47
CA PHE A 146 -13.78 4.65 -0.48
C PHE A 146 -13.12 4.25 -1.80
N GLU A 147 -12.19 5.05 -2.31
CA GLU A 147 -11.41 4.70 -3.50
C GLU A 147 -10.66 3.39 -3.29
N TYR A 148 -9.93 3.25 -2.19
CA TYR A 148 -9.21 2.02 -1.89
C TYR A 148 -10.13 0.84 -1.62
N LEU A 149 -11.26 1.05 -0.93
CA LEU A 149 -12.27 0.00 -0.75
C LEU A 149 -12.75 -0.54 -2.10
N VAL A 150 -13.06 0.34 -3.04
CA VAL A 150 -13.52 -0.05 -4.38
C VAL A 150 -12.42 -0.79 -5.13
N VAL A 151 -11.21 -0.23 -5.18
CA VAL A 151 -10.06 -0.83 -5.90
C VAL A 151 -9.77 -2.23 -5.36
N TYR A 152 -9.61 -2.39 -4.05
CA TYR A 152 -9.26 -3.69 -3.47
C TYR A 152 -10.43 -4.68 -3.46
N SER A 153 -11.68 -4.22 -3.44
CA SER A 153 -12.85 -5.08 -3.67
C SER A 153 -12.85 -5.66 -5.09
N VAL A 154 -12.57 -4.83 -6.09
CA VAL A 154 -12.46 -5.28 -7.48
C VAL A 154 -11.30 -6.28 -7.63
N LEU A 155 -10.12 -5.96 -7.08
CA LEU A 155 -8.97 -6.87 -7.12
C LEU A 155 -9.25 -8.20 -6.43
N LEU A 156 -9.85 -8.19 -5.24
CA LEU A 156 -10.25 -9.42 -4.54
C LEU A 156 -11.20 -10.26 -5.39
N SER A 157 -12.19 -9.61 -6.02
CA SER A 157 -13.16 -10.28 -6.90
C SER A 157 -12.52 -10.92 -8.13
N ILE A 158 -11.40 -10.39 -8.61
CA ILE A 158 -10.63 -10.98 -9.70
C ILE A 158 -9.75 -12.13 -9.19
N PHE A 159 -9.11 -11.95 -8.03
CA PHE A 159 -8.16 -12.94 -7.49
C PHE A 159 -8.83 -14.21 -7.01
N VAL A 160 -10.00 -14.13 -6.38
CA VAL A 160 -10.71 -15.32 -5.85
C VAL A 160 -10.99 -16.37 -6.94
N PRO A 161 -11.59 -16.03 -8.10
CA PRO A 161 -11.74 -16.96 -9.22
C PRO A 161 -10.41 -17.52 -9.73
N VAL A 162 -9.38 -16.69 -9.85
CA VAL A 162 -8.05 -17.11 -10.31
C VAL A 162 -7.44 -18.15 -9.38
N PHE A 163 -7.54 -17.96 -8.06
CA PHE A 163 -7.04 -18.93 -7.09
C PHE A 163 -7.80 -20.26 -7.15
N ARG A 164 -9.12 -20.21 -7.37
CA ARG A 164 -9.92 -21.43 -7.58
C ARG A 164 -9.49 -22.18 -8.84
N LEU A 165 -9.28 -21.47 -9.95
CA LEU A 165 -8.82 -22.07 -11.20
C LEU A 165 -7.45 -22.75 -11.04
N ILE A 166 -6.49 -22.05 -10.42
CA ILE A 166 -5.14 -22.60 -10.15
C ILE A 166 -5.24 -23.90 -9.33
N ARG A 167 -6.12 -23.94 -8.32
CA ARG A 167 -6.36 -25.14 -7.51
C ARG A 167 -6.83 -26.31 -8.36
N THR A 168 -7.86 -26.09 -9.19
CA THR A 168 -8.45 -27.13 -10.03
C THR A 168 -7.43 -27.69 -11.02
N ILE A 169 -6.62 -26.83 -11.64
CA ILE A 169 -5.54 -27.25 -12.53
C ILE A 169 -4.53 -28.11 -11.79
N PHE A 170 -4.11 -27.70 -10.59
CA PHE A 170 -3.12 -28.44 -9.79
C PHE A 170 -3.61 -29.83 -9.38
N ILE A 171 -4.88 -29.94 -8.95
CA ILE A 171 -5.50 -31.23 -8.62
C ILE A 171 -5.55 -32.14 -9.85
N LYS A 172 -6.02 -31.63 -10.99
CA LYS A 172 -6.14 -32.40 -12.23
C LYS A 172 -4.79 -32.84 -12.82
N LEU A 173 -3.71 -32.10 -12.56
CA LEU A 173 -2.35 -32.48 -12.93
C LEU A 173 -1.82 -33.59 -12.03
N ARG A 174 -2.15 -33.56 -10.74
CA ARG A 174 -1.78 -34.61 -9.79
C ARG A 174 -2.45 -35.93 -10.12
N GLU A 175 -3.75 -35.92 -10.38
CA GLU A 175 -4.53 -37.12 -10.76
C GLU A 175 -4.10 -37.75 -12.10
N ARG A 176 -3.41 -37.01 -12.98
CA ARG A 176 -2.87 -37.54 -14.23
C ARG A 176 -1.48 -38.20 -14.09
N ASN A 177 -0.80 -37.93 -12.99
CA ASN A 177 0.56 -38.43 -12.71
C ASN A 177 0.56 -39.57 -11.69
N GLU A 178 -0.59 -39.90 -11.11
CA GLU A 178 -0.87 -41.09 -10.28
C GLU A 178 -1.51 -42.17 -11.16
#